data_AF-A0A2P6RIR1-F1
#
_entry.id   AF-A0A2P6RIR1-F1
#
_cell.length_a   1.000
_cell.length_b   1.000
_cell.length_c   1.000
_cell.angle_alpha   90.00
_cell.angle_beta   90.00
_cell.angle_gamma   90.00
#
_symmetry.space_group_name_H-M   'P 1'
#
loop_
_entity.id
_entity.type
_entity.pdbx_description
1 polymer ?
#
loop_
_entity_poly.entity_id
_entity_poly.type
_entity_poly.pdbx_seq_one_letter_code
_entity_poly.pdbx_strand_id
1 'polypeptide(L)'
;MNKLEGIVHWIKKQLEPLFGPLSSDDISRFLCMHHVQKLDIPFIAMYLKEDCLTLLKDHPEQPEEEKSKVKWYRILWAAQELHKKWLLFQNQKRALRFSYNKRFEEESRLGLIHDKAAPQLFESIINSLQAAESQREVEDINSKFNLHFPATEGPATIVICSDPGVSRAKDSLLTEYGRALFNKVSVAPPYQRNETAPPRVMACCWGPGDPATTLVMLDSCGEILDVLCTGPLSWESLTWTIPFFDEATQQRMNCDQERILKFVTDHQPDVTIIGAANMSCPLLREQLLWVSDTMMMKPNSRASPLRIVYGDESLARLYEISEISSEQLPGRSGIARRAVALGRYLQNPLAMVATLCGAGREILSWKLLNSPDENYLNPDEKYAVIEQVMIDVTNQVGLDINLAINHEWLFAPLQFISGLGPQKQHL
;
A
#
# COMPACT_ATOMS: atom_id res chain seq x y z
N MET A 1 7.67 -8.19 -34.18
CA MET A 1 8.21 -6.83 -34.37
C MET A 1 7.10 -5.77 -34.35
N ASN A 2 5.96 -5.96 -35.03
CA ASN A 2 4.87 -4.95 -35.12
C ASN A 2 4.22 -4.47 -33.79
N LYS A 3 4.28 -5.23 -32.68
CA LYS A 3 3.70 -4.80 -31.39
C LYS A 3 4.54 -3.73 -30.66
N LEU A 4 5.86 -3.75 -30.84
CA LEU A 4 6.79 -2.79 -30.22
C LEU A 4 6.79 -1.45 -30.98
N GLU A 5 6.60 -1.47 -32.30
CA GLU A 5 6.55 -0.25 -33.11
C GLU A 5 5.35 0.64 -32.76
N GLY A 6 4.16 0.04 -32.57
CA GLY A 6 2.95 0.79 -32.23
C GLY A 6 3.02 1.48 -30.86
N ILE A 7 3.59 0.83 -29.86
CA ILE A 7 3.76 1.40 -28.52
C ILE A 7 4.85 2.49 -28.49
N VAL A 8 5.97 2.27 -29.19
CA VAL A 8 7.06 3.25 -29.30
C VAL A 8 6.56 4.52 -29.97
N HIS A 9 5.80 4.38 -31.07
CA HIS A 9 5.19 5.52 -31.76
C HIS A 9 4.21 6.28 -30.85
N TRP A 10 3.35 5.57 -30.11
CA TRP A 10 2.39 6.19 -29.20
C TRP A 10 3.07 6.92 -28.04
N ILE A 11 4.06 6.29 -27.38
CA ILE A 11 4.83 6.92 -26.29
C ILE A 11 5.56 8.16 -26.80
N LYS A 12 6.20 8.06 -27.97
CA LYS A 12 6.90 9.19 -28.59
C LYS A 12 5.95 10.37 -28.84
N LYS A 13 4.79 10.14 -29.44
CA LYS A 13 3.76 11.16 -29.70
C LYS A 13 3.31 11.89 -28.42
N GLN A 14 3.32 11.22 -27.27
CA GLN A 14 2.94 11.82 -25.97
C GLN A 14 4.10 12.56 -25.29
N LEU A 15 5.34 12.13 -25.48
CA LEU A 15 6.52 12.70 -24.82
C LEU A 15 7.15 13.87 -25.59
N GLU A 16 7.12 13.86 -26.92
CA GLU A 16 7.73 14.91 -27.74
C GLU A 16 7.20 16.33 -27.46
N PRO A 17 5.90 16.56 -27.21
CA PRO A 17 5.39 17.88 -26.83
C PRO A 17 5.92 18.41 -25.49
N LEU A 18 6.40 17.51 -24.62
CA LEU A 18 6.82 17.83 -23.25
C LEU A 18 8.35 17.94 -23.11
N PHE A 19 9.09 17.17 -23.91
CA PHE A 19 10.54 16.99 -23.73
C PHE A 19 11.36 17.21 -25.02
N GLY A 20 10.72 17.59 -26.13
CA GLY A 20 11.39 17.81 -27.41
C GLY A 20 11.62 16.51 -28.21
N PRO A 21 12.46 16.54 -29.26
CA PRO A 21 12.58 15.42 -30.20
C PRO A 21 13.24 14.19 -29.57
N LEU A 22 12.58 13.02 -29.68
CA LEU A 22 13.02 11.76 -29.09
C LEU A 22 13.28 10.68 -30.15
N SER A 23 14.29 9.84 -29.90
CA SER A 23 14.62 8.69 -30.75
C SER A 23 13.66 7.53 -30.47
N SER A 24 13.00 7.02 -31.50
CA SER A 24 12.15 5.82 -31.40
C SER A 24 12.95 4.59 -31.01
N ASP A 25 14.20 4.49 -31.47
CA ASP A 25 15.10 3.38 -31.15
C ASP A 25 15.50 3.39 -29.67
N ASP A 26 15.72 4.56 -29.09
CA ASP A 26 16.09 4.71 -27.68
C ASP A 26 14.92 4.29 -26.77
N ILE A 27 13.68 4.69 -27.11
CA ILE A 27 12.47 4.25 -26.40
C ILE A 27 12.32 2.72 -26.50
N SER A 28 12.55 2.15 -27.68
CA SER A 28 12.48 0.70 -27.90
C SER A 28 13.49 -0.06 -27.05
N ARG A 29 14.76 0.39 -27.04
CA ARG A 29 15.83 -0.20 -26.22
C ARG A 29 15.54 -0.06 -24.73
N PHE A 30 15.09 1.11 -24.28
CA PHE A 30 14.68 1.33 -22.89
C PHE A 30 13.61 0.33 -22.44
N LEU A 31 12.52 0.21 -23.21
CA LEU A 31 11.43 -0.71 -22.89
C LEU A 31 11.90 -2.17 -22.87
N CYS A 32 12.82 -2.55 -23.77
CA CYS A 32 13.42 -3.88 -23.77
C CYS A 32 14.25 -4.13 -22.50
N MET A 33 15.16 -3.22 -22.14
CA MET A 33 15.99 -3.32 -20.94
C MET A 33 15.15 -3.37 -19.66
N HIS A 34 14.13 -2.52 -19.57
CA HIS A 34 13.31 -2.44 -18.37
C HIS A 34 12.33 -3.63 -18.24
N HIS A 35 11.63 -4.00 -19.32
CA HIS A 35 10.56 -5.00 -19.23
C HIS A 35 11.01 -6.44 -19.52
N VAL A 36 11.95 -6.63 -20.46
CA VAL A 36 12.45 -7.96 -20.84
C VAL A 36 13.63 -8.35 -19.94
N GLN A 37 14.60 -7.46 -19.77
CA GLN A 37 15.80 -7.74 -18.98
C GLN A 37 15.64 -7.42 -17.49
N LYS A 38 14.50 -6.84 -17.08
CA LYS A 38 14.17 -6.51 -15.69
C LYS A 38 15.18 -5.60 -15.00
N LEU A 39 15.82 -4.71 -15.76
CA LEU A 39 16.78 -3.75 -15.23
C LEU A 39 16.05 -2.55 -14.61
N ASP A 40 16.55 -2.09 -13.46
CA ASP A 40 16.02 -0.92 -12.78
C ASP A 40 16.39 0.39 -13.51
N ILE A 41 15.51 1.39 -13.45
CA ILE A 41 15.71 2.67 -14.14
C ILE A 41 17.02 3.36 -13.71
N PRO A 42 17.39 3.43 -12.40
CA PRO A 42 18.68 3.96 -11.99
C PRO A 42 19.88 3.17 -12.56
N PHE A 43 19.76 1.85 -12.69
CA PHE A 43 20.81 1.01 -13.26
C PHE A 43 21.00 1.29 -14.75
N ILE A 44 19.89 1.33 -15.51
CA ILE A 44 19.91 1.66 -16.94
C ILE A 44 20.53 3.04 -17.15
N ALA A 45 20.10 4.03 -16.37
CA ALA A 45 20.54 5.41 -16.53
C ALA A 45 22.01 5.63 -16.12
N MET A 46 22.53 4.84 -15.17
CA MET A 46 23.91 4.97 -14.68
C MET A 46 24.91 4.18 -15.54
N TYR A 47 24.55 2.97 -15.98
CA TYR A 47 25.48 2.03 -16.61
C TYR A 47 25.23 1.76 -18.10
N LEU A 48 24.02 2.04 -18.61
CA LEU A 48 23.61 1.78 -20.00
C LEU A 48 23.16 3.07 -20.70
N LYS A 49 23.73 4.20 -20.30
CA LYS A 49 23.40 5.54 -20.81
C LYS A 49 23.55 5.70 -22.33
N GLU A 50 24.44 4.93 -22.93
CA GLU A 50 24.74 4.98 -24.37
C GLU A 50 23.58 4.44 -25.21
N ASP A 51 22.74 3.57 -24.64
CA ASP A 51 21.61 2.95 -25.33
C ASP A 51 20.34 3.83 -25.34
N CYS A 52 20.31 4.92 -24.56
CA CYS A 52 19.12 5.76 -24.33
C CYS A 52 19.45 7.26 -24.26
N LEU A 53 20.40 7.74 -25.06
CA LEU A 53 20.96 9.10 -24.99
C LEU A 53 19.91 10.22 -25.10
N THR A 54 18.87 10.03 -25.92
CA THR A 54 17.80 11.04 -26.07
C THR A 54 16.87 11.12 -24.86
N LEU A 55 16.76 10.04 -24.08
CA LEU A 55 15.90 9.96 -22.89
C LEU A 55 16.59 10.45 -21.61
N LEU A 56 17.87 10.82 -21.70
CA LEU A 56 18.69 11.29 -20.58
C LEU A 56 19.02 12.79 -20.64
N LYS A 57 18.47 13.52 -21.63
CA LYS A 57 18.63 14.98 -21.75
C LYS A 57 17.76 15.70 -20.70
N ASP A 58 18.25 15.79 -19.47
CA ASP A 58 17.73 16.79 -18.53
C ASP A 58 18.33 18.17 -18.91
N HIS A 59 17.49 19.19 -19.10
CA HIS A 59 17.90 20.56 -19.45
C HIS A 59 18.99 21.08 -18.47
N PRO A 60 20.09 21.70 -18.96
CA PRO A 60 21.22 22.12 -18.13
C PRO A 60 21.07 23.55 -17.57
N GLU A 61 19.92 23.95 -17.00
CA GLU A 61 19.74 25.32 -16.47
C GLU A 61 18.89 25.39 -15.19
N GLN A 62 19.24 24.65 -14.15
CA GLN A 62 18.84 25.01 -12.78
C GLN A 62 20.02 24.83 -11.80
N PRO A 63 20.29 25.84 -10.94
CA PRO A 63 21.42 25.84 -10.01
C PRO A 63 21.35 24.66 -9.03
N GLU A 64 22.52 24.21 -8.58
CA GLU A 64 22.74 22.90 -7.95
C GLU A 64 22.15 22.73 -6.54
N GLU A 65 21.59 23.77 -5.93
CA GLU A 65 21.22 23.75 -4.50
C GLU A 65 19.80 23.23 -4.19
N GLU A 66 18.99 22.84 -5.19
CA GLU A 66 17.58 22.46 -4.99
C GLU A 66 17.15 21.11 -5.62
N LYS A 67 18.06 20.13 -5.71
CA LYS A 67 17.77 18.82 -6.34
C LYS A 67 17.47 17.74 -5.31
N SER A 68 16.18 17.52 -5.03
CA SER A 68 15.69 16.24 -4.50
C SER A 68 16.14 15.10 -5.42
N LYS A 69 16.75 14.04 -4.87
CA LYS A 69 17.22 12.83 -5.60
C LYS A 69 16.15 12.14 -6.45
N VAL A 70 14.87 12.46 -6.24
CA VAL A 70 13.70 11.93 -6.98
C VAL A 70 13.50 12.62 -8.34
N LYS A 71 14.16 13.75 -8.61
CA LYS A 71 14.07 14.49 -9.88
C LYS A 71 14.96 13.93 -11.01
N TRP A 72 15.77 12.90 -10.78
CA TRP A 72 16.63 12.30 -11.81
C TRP A 72 15.82 11.40 -12.76
N TYR A 73 16.03 11.56 -14.07
CA TYR A 73 15.49 10.71 -15.14
C TYR A 73 13.97 10.83 -15.40
N ARG A 74 13.45 12.06 -15.41
CA ARG A 74 12.01 12.34 -15.61
C ARG A 74 11.43 11.69 -16.87
N ILE A 75 12.20 11.66 -17.96
CA ILE A 75 11.76 11.10 -19.25
C ILE A 75 11.65 9.57 -19.17
N LEU A 76 12.57 8.88 -18.49
CA LEU A 76 12.53 7.42 -18.32
C LEU A 76 11.34 6.98 -17.47
N TRP A 77 11.09 7.68 -16.36
CA TRP A 77 9.91 7.44 -15.52
C TRP A 77 8.61 7.70 -16.29
N ALA A 78 8.54 8.81 -17.03
CA ALA A 78 7.36 9.13 -17.85
C ALA A 78 7.13 8.07 -18.96
N ALA A 79 8.19 7.59 -19.61
CA ALA A 79 8.10 6.53 -20.60
C ALA A 79 7.59 5.21 -20.00
N GLN A 80 8.03 4.85 -18.79
CA GLN A 80 7.54 3.67 -18.07
C GLN A 80 6.06 3.80 -17.71
N GLU A 81 5.63 4.95 -17.20
CA GLU A 81 4.21 5.19 -16.87
C GLU A 81 3.33 5.16 -18.12
N LEU A 82 3.77 5.77 -19.21
CA LEU A 82 3.07 5.76 -20.50
C LEU A 82 2.98 4.34 -21.07
N HIS A 83 4.03 3.53 -20.93
CA HIS A 83 3.98 2.12 -21.30
C HIS A 83 2.87 1.37 -20.55
N LYS A 84 2.78 1.56 -19.22
CA LYS A 84 1.72 0.96 -18.40
C LYS A 84 0.34 1.43 -18.86
N LYS A 85 0.16 2.74 -19.07
CA LYS A 85 -1.10 3.32 -19.58
C LYS A 85 -1.50 2.76 -20.94
N TRP A 86 -0.55 2.62 -21.86
CA TRP A 86 -0.81 2.03 -23.17
C TRP A 86 -1.23 0.56 -23.07
N LEU A 87 -0.59 -0.21 -22.21
CA LEU A 87 -0.94 -1.61 -22.00
C LEU A 87 -2.38 -1.76 -21.47
N LEU A 88 -2.76 -0.94 -20.50
CA LEU A 88 -4.12 -0.87 -19.96
C LEU A 88 -5.13 -0.49 -21.06
N PHE A 89 -4.82 0.55 -21.84
CA PHE A 89 -5.64 0.98 -22.96
C PHE A 89 -5.86 -0.12 -24.00
N GLN A 90 -4.81 -0.86 -24.37
CA GLN A 90 -4.92 -1.99 -25.30
C GLN A 90 -5.73 -3.15 -24.73
N ASN A 91 -5.57 -3.45 -23.44
CA ASN A 91 -6.35 -4.49 -22.76
C ASN A 91 -7.84 -4.12 -22.73
N GLN A 92 -8.18 -2.87 -22.43
CA GLN A 92 -9.56 -2.38 -22.47
C GLN A 92 -10.17 -2.49 -23.87
N LYS A 93 -9.43 -2.10 -24.92
CA LYS A 93 -9.88 -2.24 -26.31
C LYS A 93 -10.16 -3.70 -26.70
N ARG A 94 -9.31 -4.64 -26.26
CA ARG A 94 -9.52 -6.07 -26.50
C ARG A 94 -10.74 -6.60 -25.76
N ALA A 95 -10.91 -6.22 -24.49
CA ALA A 95 -12.05 -6.60 -23.68
C ALA A 95 -13.38 -6.12 -24.29
N LEU A 96 -13.43 -4.86 -24.73
CA LEU A 96 -14.60 -4.30 -25.41
C LEU A 96 -14.88 -5.00 -26.74
N ARG A 97 -13.84 -5.26 -27.54
CA ARG A 97 -13.99 -6.01 -28.80
C ARG A 97 -14.58 -7.40 -28.56
N PHE A 98 -14.08 -8.10 -27.55
CA PHE A 98 -14.61 -9.41 -27.17
C PHE A 98 -16.08 -9.32 -26.73
N SER A 99 -16.40 -8.36 -25.86
CA SER A 99 -17.76 -8.10 -25.39
C SER A 99 -18.72 -7.79 -26.54
N TYR A 100 -18.31 -6.94 -27.48
CA TYR A 100 -19.11 -6.56 -28.65
C TYR A 100 -19.39 -7.76 -29.55
N ASN A 101 -18.36 -8.56 -29.86
CA ASN A 101 -18.51 -9.78 -30.66
C ASN A 101 -19.49 -10.76 -30.02
N LYS A 102 -19.30 -11.09 -28.74
CA LYS A 102 -20.16 -12.03 -28.02
C LYS A 102 -21.60 -11.57 -27.98
N ARG A 103 -21.83 -10.28 -27.77
CA ARG A 103 -23.17 -9.71 -27.72
C ARG A 103 -23.87 -9.67 -29.08
N PHE A 104 -23.13 -9.31 -30.12
CA PHE A 104 -23.64 -9.33 -31.49
C PHE A 104 -23.97 -10.76 -31.94
N GLU A 105 -23.16 -11.75 -31.56
CA GLU A 105 -23.44 -13.18 -31.78
C GLU A 105 -24.72 -13.63 -31.06
N GLU A 106 -24.90 -13.25 -29.79
CA GLU A 106 -26.09 -13.59 -28.99
C GLU A 106 -27.37 -12.98 -29.58
N GLU A 107 -27.36 -11.69 -29.95
CA GLU A 107 -28.51 -11.00 -30.55
C GLU A 107 -28.83 -11.53 -31.96
N SER A 108 -27.81 -11.90 -32.73
CA SER A 108 -27.97 -12.58 -34.02
C SER A 108 -28.64 -13.95 -33.84
N ARG A 109 -28.24 -14.72 -32.83
CA ARG A 109 -28.79 -16.05 -32.53
C ARG A 109 -30.25 -15.99 -32.09
N LEU A 110 -30.62 -14.95 -31.34
CA LEU A 110 -31.98 -14.74 -30.85
C LEU A 110 -32.91 -14.12 -31.92
N GLY A 111 -32.40 -13.76 -33.10
CA GLY A 111 -33.19 -13.16 -34.18
C GLY A 111 -33.70 -11.75 -33.86
N LEU A 112 -33.09 -11.08 -32.88
CA LEU A 112 -33.47 -9.74 -32.41
C LEU A 112 -32.94 -8.62 -33.33
N ILE A 113 -32.02 -8.96 -34.24
CA ILE A 113 -31.50 -8.06 -35.25
C ILE A 113 -32.49 -8.00 -36.42
N HIS A 114 -33.43 -7.06 -36.35
CA HIS A 114 -34.41 -6.83 -37.42
C HIS A 114 -33.90 -5.88 -38.52
N ASP A 115 -32.85 -5.11 -38.25
CA ASP A 115 -32.27 -4.16 -39.19
C ASP A 115 -31.22 -4.82 -40.09
N LYS A 116 -31.42 -4.75 -41.41
CA LYS A 116 -30.49 -5.27 -42.42
C LYS A 116 -29.15 -4.53 -42.44
N ALA A 117 -29.08 -3.31 -41.88
CA ALA A 117 -27.86 -2.52 -41.79
C ALA A 117 -26.99 -2.85 -40.56
N ALA A 118 -27.51 -3.59 -39.59
CA ALA A 118 -26.82 -3.85 -38.31
C ALA A 118 -25.44 -4.52 -38.44
N PRO A 119 -25.20 -5.51 -39.34
CA PRO A 119 -23.86 -6.08 -39.53
C PRO A 119 -22.83 -5.07 -40.07
N GLN A 120 -23.26 -4.16 -40.94
CA GLN A 120 -22.38 -3.11 -41.49
C GLN A 120 -22.03 -2.07 -40.41
N LEU A 121 -23.00 -1.72 -39.56
CA LEU A 121 -22.79 -0.83 -38.43
C LEU A 121 -21.87 -1.47 -37.37
N PHE A 122 -22.03 -2.76 -37.11
CA PHE A 122 -21.15 -3.51 -36.21
C PHE A 122 -19.70 -3.50 -36.70
N GLU A 123 -19.46 -3.83 -37.97
CA GLU A 123 -18.13 -3.75 -38.59
C GLU A 123 -17.54 -2.33 -38.52
N SER A 124 -18.35 -1.29 -38.74
CA SER A 124 -17.92 0.10 -38.58
C SER A 124 -17.49 0.42 -37.15
N ILE A 125 -18.20 -0.09 -36.14
CA ILE A 125 -17.88 0.10 -34.72
C ILE A 125 -16.60 -0.64 -34.34
N ILE A 126 -16.41 -1.88 -34.80
CA ILE A 126 -15.20 -2.67 -34.54
C ILE A 126 -13.97 -2.01 -35.17
N ASN A 127 -14.10 -1.51 -36.40
CA ASN A 127 -13.03 -0.78 -37.08
C ASN A 127 -12.70 0.53 -36.37
N SER A 128 -13.71 1.28 -35.90
CA SER A 128 -13.53 2.47 -35.08
C SER A 128 -12.83 2.14 -33.75
N LEU A 129 -13.23 1.06 -33.08
CA LEU A 129 -12.60 0.61 -31.82
C LEU A 129 -11.14 0.24 -32.05
N GLN A 130 -10.83 -0.43 -33.16
CA GLN A 130 -9.45 -0.79 -33.51
C GLN A 130 -8.60 0.46 -33.81
N ALA A 131 -9.17 1.48 -34.47
CA ALA A 131 -8.48 2.73 -34.80
C ALA A 131 -8.32 3.71 -33.62
N ALA A 132 -9.11 3.57 -32.55
CA ALA A 132 -9.11 4.53 -31.44
C ALA A 132 -7.73 4.69 -30.77
N GLU A 133 -7.27 5.94 -30.59
CA GLU A 133 -5.97 6.27 -29.99
C GLU A 133 -6.11 6.87 -28.57
N SER A 134 -7.32 7.28 -28.18
CA SER A 134 -7.60 7.92 -26.90
C SER A 134 -8.72 7.24 -26.11
N GLN A 135 -8.72 7.44 -24.79
CA GLN A 135 -9.75 6.90 -23.91
C GLN A 135 -11.15 7.45 -24.23
N ARG A 136 -11.24 8.74 -24.55
CA ARG A 136 -12.51 9.41 -24.88
C ARG A 136 -13.14 8.83 -26.14
N GLU A 137 -12.34 8.54 -27.17
CA GLU A 137 -12.83 7.85 -28.38
C GLU A 137 -13.41 6.48 -28.05
N VAL A 138 -12.76 5.72 -27.16
CA VAL A 138 -13.27 4.40 -26.74
C VAL A 138 -14.60 4.52 -25.99
N GLU A 139 -14.77 5.55 -25.14
CA GLU A 139 -16.02 5.83 -24.42
C GLU A 139 -17.15 6.26 -25.37
N ASP A 140 -16.85 7.10 -26.36
CA ASP A 140 -17.80 7.50 -27.40
C ASP A 140 -18.23 6.31 -28.25
N ILE A 141 -17.28 5.46 -28.64
CA ILE A 141 -17.55 4.22 -29.40
C ILE A 141 -18.39 3.25 -28.56
N ASN A 142 -18.11 3.13 -27.26
CA ASN A 142 -18.91 2.31 -26.35
C ASN A 142 -20.33 2.85 -26.18
N SER A 143 -20.50 4.16 -26.11
CA SER A 143 -21.82 4.79 -26.09
C SER A 143 -22.57 4.54 -27.39
N LYS A 144 -21.89 4.67 -28.55
CA LYS A 144 -22.46 4.37 -29.87
C LYS A 144 -22.86 2.90 -30.00
N PHE A 145 -22.04 1.97 -29.52
CA PHE A 145 -22.37 0.55 -29.51
C PHE A 145 -23.61 0.27 -28.66
N ASN A 146 -23.65 0.76 -27.43
CA ASN A 146 -24.79 0.55 -26.53
C ASN A 146 -26.09 1.21 -27.01
N LEU A 147 -26.02 2.25 -27.83
CA LEU A 147 -27.20 2.87 -28.45
C LEU A 147 -27.86 1.95 -29.50
N HIS A 148 -27.04 1.30 -30.33
CA HIS A 148 -27.51 0.43 -31.41
C HIS A 148 -27.76 -1.01 -30.97
N PHE A 149 -27.05 -1.45 -29.94
CA PHE A 149 -27.18 -2.76 -29.31
C PHE A 149 -27.48 -2.53 -27.82
N PRO A 150 -28.71 -2.12 -27.46
CA PRO A 150 -29.10 -1.78 -26.08
C PRO A 150 -29.11 -3.01 -25.18
N ALA A 151 -28.85 -2.82 -23.88
CA ALA A 151 -28.84 -3.94 -22.95
C ALA A 151 -30.29 -4.31 -22.68
N THR A 152 -30.72 -5.50 -23.11
CA THR A 152 -31.85 -6.14 -22.46
C THR A 152 -31.53 -6.22 -20.97
N GLU A 153 -32.46 -5.81 -20.11
CA GLU A 153 -32.20 -5.61 -18.69
C GLU A 153 -31.60 -6.89 -18.04
N GLY A 154 -30.31 -6.79 -17.69
CA GLY A 154 -29.41 -7.88 -17.28
C GLY A 154 -28.82 -8.63 -18.48
N PRO A 155 -27.48 -8.83 -18.66
CA PRO A 155 -26.39 -8.98 -17.70
C PRO A 155 -25.06 -8.34 -18.21
N ALA A 156 -25.06 -7.10 -18.69
CA ALA A 156 -23.92 -6.52 -19.41
C ALA A 156 -22.62 -6.41 -18.57
N THR A 157 -22.72 -6.22 -17.24
CA THR A 157 -21.57 -6.23 -16.31
C THR A 157 -20.97 -7.64 -16.15
N ILE A 158 -21.79 -8.70 -16.28
CA ILE A 158 -21.37 -10.10 -16.20
C ILE A 158 -20.65 -10.53 -17.49
N VAL A 159 -20.95 -9.91 -18.63
CA VAL A 159 -20.34 -10.25 -19.93
C VAL A 159 -18.88 -9.76 -20.03
N ILE A 160 -18.54 -8.59 -19.48
CA ILE A 160 -17.14 -8.11 -19.41
C ILE A 160 -16.32 -9.01 -18.48
N CYS A 161 -16.92 -9.53 -17.40
CA CYS A 161 -16.30 -10.49 -16.49
C CYS A 161 -16.16 -11.91 -17.08
N SER A 162 -16.79 -12.20 -18.22
CA SER A 162 -16.69 -13.51 -18.90
C SER A 162 -15.84 -13.48 -20.18
N ASP A 163 -15.07 -12.41 -20.41
CA ASP A 163 -13.86 -12.48 -21.23
C ASP A 163 -12.81 -13.32 -20.47
N PRO A 164 -12.34 -14.46 -21.00
CA PRO A 164 -11.34 -15.27 -20.32
C PRO A 164 -10.04 -14.50 -20.05
N GLY A 165 -9.70 -13.48 -20.82
CA GLY A 165 -8.54 -12.61 -20.59
C GLY A 165 -8.75 -11.63 -19.43
N VAL A 166 -9.93 -11.01 -19.33
CA VAL A 166 -10.26 -10.05 -18.24
C VAL A 166 -10.56 -10.78 -16.94
N SER A 167 -11.29 -11.90 -16.99
CA SER A 167 -11.47 -12.81 -15.84
C SER A 167 -10.12 -13.24 -15.32
N ARG A 168 -9.23 -13.77 -16.17
CA ARG A 168 -7.88 -14.17 -15.74
C ARG A 168 -7.05 -13.01 -15.19
N ALA A 169 -7.15 -11.81 -15.76
CA ALA A 169 -6.43 -10.64 -15.25
C ALA A 169 -6.96 -10.22 -13.87
N LYS A 170 -8.27 -10.23 -13.68
CA LYS A 170 -8.93 -9.91 -12.42
C LYS A 170 -8.67 -10.99 -11.35
N ASP A 171 -8.75 -12.26 -11.72
CA ASP A 171 -8.41 -13.40 -10.86
C ASP A 171 -6.94 -13.36 -10.45
N SER A 172 -6.04 -12.98 -11.38
CA SER A 172 -4.62 -12.77 -11.07
C SER A 172 -4.43 -11.61 -10.09
N LEU A 173 -5.16 -10.51 -10.26
CA LEU A 173 -5.11 -9.36 -9.35
C LEU A 173 -5.65 -9.71 -7.96
N LEU A 174 -6.76 -10.46 -7.87
CA LEU A 174 -7.30 -10.97 -6.62
C LEU A 174 -6.33 -11.93 -5.93
N THR A 175 -5.64 -12.78 -6.70
CA THR A 175 -4.58 -13.67 -6.19
C THR A 175 -3.40 -12.87 -5.64
N GLU A 176 -2.99 -11.81 -6.33
CA GLU A 176 -1.91 -10.92 -5.86
C GLU A 176 -2.33 -10.16 -4.59
N TYR A 177 -3.57 -9.66 -4.55
CA TYR A 177 -4.15 -8.99 -3.39
C TYR A 177 -4.18 -9.92 -2.16
N GLY A 178 -4.68 -11.16 -2.34
CA GLY A 178 -4.69 -12.18 -1.30
C GLY A 178 -3.28 -12.55 -0.83
N ARG A 179 -2.32 -12.66 -1.74
CA ARG A 179 -0.90 -12.91 -1.39
C ARG A 179 -0.30 -11.75 -0.59
N ALA A 180 -0.58 -10.50 -0.99
CA ALA A 180 -0.10 -9.32 -0.28
C ALA A 180 -0.65 -9.28 1.15
N LEU A 181 -1.93 -9.59 1.34
CA LEU A 181 -2.52 -9.74 2.68
C LEU A 181 -1.86 -10.90 3.45
N PHE A 182 -1.79 -12.09 2.85
CA PHE A 182 -1.22 -13.28 3.49
C PHE A 182 0.19 -13.02 4.01
N ASN A 183 1.03 -12.33 3.23
CA ASN A 183 2.39 -11.96 3.63
C ASN A 183 2.45 -10.99 4.81
N LYS A 184 1.40 -10.18 5.02
CA LYS A 184 1.32 -9.25 6.16
C LYS A 184 0.76 -9.93 7.41
N VAL A 185 -0.24 -10.79 7.26
CA VAL A 185 -0.90 -11.48 8.38
C VAL A 185 -0.09 -12.66 8.91
N SER A 186 0.59 -13.40 8.02
CA SER A 186 1.32 -14.63 8.37
C SER A 186 2.74 -14.39 8.87
N VAL A 187 3.06 -13.15 9.27
CA VAL A 187 4.37 -12.81 9.83
C VAL A 187 4.45 -13.37 11.23
N ALA A 188 5.40 -14.27 11.46
CA ALA A 188 5.70 -14.71 12.81
C ALA A 188 6.21 -13.50 13.62
N PRO A 189 5.69 -13.27 14.83
CA PRO A 189 6.23 -12.24 15.72
C PRO A 189 7.73 -12.50 15.96
N PRO A 190 8.51 -11.47 16.30
CA PRO A 190 9.96 -11.56 16.41
C PRO A 190 10.43 -12.33 17.67
N TYR A 191 9.83 -13.48 17.97
CA TYR A 191 10.19 -14.39 19.04
C TYR A 191 11.63 -14.88 18.87
N GLN A 192 12.38 -14.93 19.98
CA GLN A 192 13.48 -15.88 20.08
C GLN A 192 12.88 -17.27 20.35
N ARG A 193 13.38 -18.31 19.67
CA ARG A 193 12.87 -19.70 19.76
C ARG A 193 12.80 -20.30 21.18
N ASN A 194 13.40 -19.63 22.17
CA ASN A 194 13.59 -20.12 23.53
C ASN A 194 12.76 -19.38 24.57
N GLU A 195 11.95 -18.39 24.19
CA GLU A 195 11.15 -17.60 25.12
C GLU A 195 9.73 -18.16 25.24
N THR A 196 9.20 -18.18 26.47
CA THR A 196 7.89 -18.76 26.81
C THR A 196 6.73 -17.79 26.63
N ALA A 197 6.99 -16.50 26.39
CA ALA A 197 6.00 -15.46 26.27
C ALA A 197 6.35 -14.46 25.15
N PRO A 198 5.37 -13.73 24.58
CA PRO A 198 5.63 -12.65 23.62
C PRO A 198 6.45 -11.53 24.23
N PRO A 199 7.28 -10.84 23.42
CA PRO A 199 8.11 -9.75 23.92
C PRO A 199 7.24 -8.58 24.38
N ARG A 200 7.67 -7.92 25.44
CA ARG A 200 7.14 -6.62 25.86
C ARG A 200 7.63 -5.56 24.87
N VAL A 201 6.68 -4.87 24.25
CA VAL A 201 6.96 -3.98 23.11
C VAL A 201 6.84 -2.53 23.53
N MET A 202 7.88 -1.73 23.28
CA MET A 202 7.76 -0.28 23.28
C MET A 202 7.49 0.20 21.86
N ALA A 203 6.31 0.76 21.61
CA ALA A 203 5.94 1.31 20.31
C ALA A 203 6.07 2.83 20.29
N CYS A 204 6.74 3.36 19.27
CA CYS A 204 7.02 4.77 19.10
C CYS A 204 6.41 5.25 17.78
N CYS A 205 5.48 6.20 17.85
CA CYS A 205 4.90 6.86 16.68
C CYS A 205 5.26 8.34 16.67
N TRP A 206 5.64 8.82 15.48
CA TRP A 206 5.83 10.24 15.22
C TRP A 206 4.57 10.81 14.57
N GLY A 207 3.96 11.81 15.19
CA GLY A 207 2.80 12.51 14.69
C GLY A 207 3.05 14.02 14.52
N PRO A 208 2.22 14.69 13.72
CA PRO A 208 2.35 16.11 13.43
C PRO A 208 1.82 17.04 14.55
N GLY A 209 1.50 16.52 15.74
CA GLY A 209 0.82 17.26 16.81
C GLY A 209 1.73 17.75 17.95
N ASP A 210 1.14 18.38 18.95
CA ASP A 210 1.72 18.56 20.28
C ASP A 210 0.90 17.70 21.26
N PRO A 211 1.43 16.57 21.76
CA PRO A 211 2.79 16.05 21.62
C PRO A 211 3.07 15.41 20.24
N ALA A 212 4.28 15.61 19.73
CA ALA A 212 4.69 15.12 18.41
C ALA A 212 5.14 13.67 18.45
N THR A 213 5.69 13.21 19.57
CA THR A 213 6.16 11.83 19.71
C THR A 213 5.40 11.17 20.86
N THR A 214 4.83 10.01 20.58
CA THR A 214 4.16 9.18 21.60
C THR A 214 4.86 7.83 21.66
N LEU A 215 5.29 7.48 22.88
CA LEU A 215 5.84 6.18 23.22
C LEU A 215 4.79 5.45 24.06
N VAL A 216 4.48 4.22 23.69
CA VAL A 216 3.56 3.36 24.43
C VAL A 216 4.31 2.09 24.80
N MET A 217 4.28 1.74 26.08
CA MET A 217 4.79 0.47 26.56
C MET A 217 3.66 -0.55 26.64
N LEU A 218 3.83 -1.69 25.98
CA LEU A 218 2.93 -2.82 26.01
C LEU A 218 3.54 -3.98 26.79
N ASP A 219 2.71 -4.71 27.53
CA ASP A 219 3.10 -5.99 28.13
C ASP A 219 3.13 -7.12 27.08
N SER A 220 3.40 -8.35 27.51
CA SER A 220 3.45 -9.53 26.63
C SER A 220 2.09 -9.94 26.05
N CYS A 221 0.99 -9.39 26.56
CA CYS A 221 -0.38 -9.63 26.08
C CYS A 221 -0.93 -8.47 25.25
N GLY A 222 -0.13 -7.44 25.02
CA GLY A 222 -0.51 -6.25 24.25
C GLY A 222 -1.37 -5.25 25.04
N GLU A 223 -1.36 -5.31 26.36
CA GLU A 223 -2.02 -4.32 27.22
C GLU A 223 -1.08 -3.14 27.52
N ILE A 224 -1.67 -1.95 27.68
CA ILE A 224 -0.93 -0.72 27.93
C ILE A 224 -0.42 -0.71 29.37
N LEU A 225 0.90 -0.67 29.53
CA LEU A 225 1.56 -0.45 30.82
C LEU A 225 1.70 1.05 31.12
N ASP A 226 2.22 1.82 30.17
CA ASP A 226 2.45 3.26 30.34
C ASP A 226 2.50 3.98 28.98
N VAL A 227 2.23 5.29 28.98
CA VAL A 227 2.22 6.16 27.80
C VAL A 227 3.01 7.42 28.09
N LEU A 228 4.05 7.65 27.31
CA LEU A 228 4.86 8.87 27.36
C LEU A 228 4.63 9.73 26.12
N CYS A 229 4.23 10.96 26.36
CA CYS A 229 4.06 12.00 25.36
C CYS A 229 5.17 13.05 25.48
N THR A 230 5.88 13.31 24.37
CA THR A 230 6.97 14.31 24.29
C THR A 230 6.79 15.25 23.11
N GLY A 231 7.49 16.38 23.14
CA GLY A 231 7.58 17.27 21.99
C GLY A 231 8.31 16.64 20.80
N PRO A 232 8.44 17.38 19.68
CA PRO A 232 9.32 17.00 18.58
C PRO A 232 10.74 16.85 19.12
N LEU A 233 11.34 15.68 18.92
CA LEU A 233 12.65 15.40 19.50
C LEU A 233 13.81 15.83 18.59
N SER A 234 13.59 16.18 17.32
CA SER A 234 14.67 16.51 16.38
C SER A 234 15.01 18.00 16.36
N TRP A 235 16.29 18.31 16.47
CA TRP A 235 16.87 19.64 16.23
C TRP A 235 16.89 20.01 14.73
N GLU A 236 16.94 19.02 13.83
CA GLU A 236 17.13 19.19 12.37
C GLU A 236 15.85 19.35 11.54
N SER A 237 14.68 18.87 11.99
CA SER A 237 13.44 19.01 11.18
C SER A 237 12.81 20.41 11.26
N LEU A 238 13.38 21.34 12.03
CA LEU A 238 12.93 22.74 12.14
C LEU A 238 13.91 23.76 11.54
N THR A 239 15.04 23.31 10.96
CA THR A 239 16.16 24.19 10.55
C THR A 239 15.93 25.03 9.31
N TRP A 240 14.74 24.99 8.69
CA TRP A 240 14.44 25.86 7.54
C TRP A 240 13.35 26.91 7.78
N THR A 241 12.65 26.91 8.92
CA THR A 241 11.49 27.82 9.10
C THR A 241 11.41 28.58 10.42
N ILE A 242 12.27 28.32 11.41
CA ILE A 242 12.29 29.11 12.66
C ILE A 242 13.74 29.47 13.05
N PRO A 243 14.16 30.75 12.94
CA PRO A 243 15.54 31.17 13.23
C PRO A 243 15.89 31.35 14.72
N PHE A 244 15.14 30.81 15.67
CA PHE A 244 15.35 31.11 17.09
C PHE A 244 15.52 29.84 17.93
N PHE A 245 16.78 29.55 18.27
CA PHE A 245 17.16 28.73 19.42
C PHE A 245 16.77 29.51 20.70
N ASP A 246 15.56 29.30 21.20
CA ASP A 246 15.14 29.78 22.52
C ASP A 246 15.61 28.80 23.61
N GLU A 247 16.13 29.33 24.71
CA GLU A 247 16.64 28.57 25.86
C GLU A 247 15.54 27.66 26.44
N ALA A 248 14.29 28.10 26.39
CA ALA A 248 13.13 27.31 26.81
C ALA A 248 12.92 26.05 25.96
N THR A 249 13.19 26.10 24.65
CA THR A 249 13.06 24.93 23.77
C THR A 249 14.17 23.92 24.06
N GLN A 250 15.39 24.40 24.29
CA GLN A 250 16.52 23.55 24.68
C GLN A 250 16.29 22.88 26.05
N GLN A 251 15.77 23.64 27.02
CA GLN A 251 15.39 23.09 28.32
C GLN A 251 14.28 22.03 28.20
N ARG A 252 13.22 22.29 27.41
CA ARG A 252 12.16 21.30 27.14
C ARG A 252 12.73 20.01 26.56
N MET A 253 13.62 20.10 25.57
CA MET A 253 14.22 18.94 24.92
C MET A 253 15.06 18.11 25.90
N ASN A 254 15.86 18.76 26.76
CA ASN A 254 16.63 18.08 27.80
C ASN A 254 15.71 17.36 28.80
N CYS A 255 14.63 18.01 29.24
CA CYS A 255 13.62 17.39 30.10
C CYS A 255 12.95 16.19 29.43
N ASP A 256 12.59 16.28 28.14
CA ASP A 256 11.98 15.18 27.40
C ASP A 256 12.95 14.02 27.21
N GLN A 257 14.24 14.28 26.99
CA GLN A 257 15.29 13.25 26.94
C GLN A 257 15.42 12.51 28.28
N GLU A 258 15.43 13.23 29.40
CA GLU A 258 15.47 12.61 30.74
C GLU A 258 14.20 11.77 31.01
N ARG A 259 13.03 12.24 30.57
CA ARG A 259 11.77 11.48 30.69
C ARG A 259 11.80 10.20 29.88
N ILE A 260 12.34 10.22 28.65
CA ILE A 260 12.50 9.02 27.82
C ILE A 260 13.50 8.06 28.47
N LEU A 261 14.65 8.55 28.94
CA LEU A 261 15.64 7.74 29.65
C LEU A 261 15.01 7.06 30.87
N LYS A 262 14.21 7.79 31.67
CA LYS A 262 13.49 7.23 32.80
C LYS A 262 12.48 6.16 32.35
N PHE A 263 11.64 6.48 31.37
CA PHE A 263 10.60 5.58 30.85
C PHE A 263 11.17 4.24 30.38
N VAL A 264 12.26 4.28 29.60
CA VAL A 264 12.92 3.07 29.10
C VAL A 264 13.61 2.30 30.24
N THR A 265 14.16 3.00 31.26
CA THR A 265 14.86 2.36 32.39
C THR A 265 13.87 1.62 33.28
N ASP A 266 12.71 2.24 33.53
CA ASP A 266 11.66 1.72 34.39
C ASP A 266 10.98 0.50 33.75
N HIS A 267 10.77 0.53 32.43
CA HIS A 267 10.02 -0.52 31.74
C HIS A 267 10.86 -1.64 31.14
N GLN A 268 12.10 -1.39 30.72
CA GLN A 268 13.00 -2.36 30.07
C GLN A 268 12.30 -3.17 28.95
N PRO A 269 11.99 -2.55 27.80
CA PRO A 269 11.33 -3.24 26.70
C PRO A 269 12.24 -4.29 26.03
N ASP A 270 11.65 -5.41 25.63
CA ASP A 270 12.35 -6.47 24.90
C ASP A 270 12.60 -6.08 23.44
N VAL A 271 11.60 -5.40 22.83
CA VAL A 271 11.67 -4.89 21.47
C VAL A 271 11.07 -3.50 21.39
N THR A 272 11.74 -2.62 20.66
CA THR A 272 11.26 -1.27 20.37
C THR A 272 10.88 -1.17 18.89
N ILE A 273 9.63 -0.81 18.60
CA ILE A 273 9.16 -0.58 17.24
C ILE A 273 8.94 0.90 16.98
N ILE A 274 9.55 1.40 15.90
CA ILE A 274 9.36 2.77 15.42
C ILE A 274 8.50 2.73 14.17
N GLY A 275 7.39 3.44 14.18
CA GLY A 275 6.55 3.54 12.99
C GLY A 275 7.22 4.36 11.90
N ALA A 276 7.39 3.78 10.71
CA ALA A 276 8.11 4.36 9.58
C ALA A 276 7.21 5.31 8.75
N ALA A 277 6.69 6.34 9.40
CA ALA A 277 5.74 7.27 8.79
C ALA A 277 6.35 8.46 8.04
N ASN A 278 7.57 8.86 8.39
CA ASN A 278 8.20 10.06 7.83
C ASN A 278 9.73 9.95 7.82
N MET A 279 10.37 10.94 7.21
CA MET A 279 11.84 11.03 7.13
C MET A 279 12.50 11.41 8.47
N SER A 280 11.72 11.70 9.51
CA SER A 280 12.21 12.03 10.86
C SER A 280 12.37 10.79 11.75
N CYS A 281 11.83 9.62 11.35
CA CYS A 281 11.99 8.36 12.09
C CYS A 281 13.46 7.92 12.31
N PRO A 282 14.42 8.13 11.37
CA PRO A 282 15.84 7.88 11.62
C PRO A 282 16.41 8.69 12.79
N LEU A 283 15.99 9.93 12.96
CA LEU A 283 16.44 10.79 14.06
C LEU A 283 15.93 10.26 15.40
N LEU A 284 14.66 9.86 15.46
CA LEU A 284 14.08 9.22 16.64
C LEU A 284 14.85 7.94 17.00
N ARG A 285 15.27 7.16 16.00
CA ARG A 285 16.08 5.96 16.21
C ARG A 285 17.44 6.29 16.82
N GLU A 286 18.15 7.29 16.30
CA GLU A 286 19.45 7.70 16.85
C GLU A 286 19.35 8.13 18.32
N GLN A 287 18.27 8.82 18.69
CA GLN A 287 18.03 9.21 20.06
C GLN A 287 17.76 8.03 21.00
N LEU A 288 16.96 7.06 20.56
CA LEU A 288 16.72 5.84 21.34
C LEU A 288 18.00 5.01 21.48
N LEU A 289 18.89 5.02 20.49
CA LEU A 289 20.22 4.41 20.60
C LEU A 289 21.09 5.15 21.62
N TRP A 290 21.12 6.48 21.59
CA TRP A 290 21.83 7.27 22.60
C TRP A 290 21.31 7.01 24.02
N VAL A 291 19.99 6.89 24.19
CA VAL A 291 19.33 6.52 25.45
C VAL A 291 19.79 5.12 25.89
N SER A 292 19.82 4.15 24.96
CA SER A 292 20.32 2.79 25.22
C SER A 292 21.78 2.81 25.68
N ASP A 293 22.65 3.52 24.97
CA ASP A 293 24.07 3.63 25.33
C ASP A 293 24.26 4.26 26.72
N THR A 294 23.49 5.31 27.01
CA THR A 294 23.50 6.00 28.31
C THR A 294 23.09 5.08 29.47
N MET A 295 22.14 4.16 29.24
CA MET A 295 21.76 3.16 30.23
C MET A 295 22.84 2.13 30.49
N MET A 296 23.58 1.74 29.45
CA MET A 296 24.65 0.74 29.55
C MET A 296 25.91 1.30 30.23
N MET A 297 26.14 2.61 30.16
CA MET A 297 27.28 3.27 30.81
C MET A 297 27.12 3.45 32.34
N LYS A 298 25.93 3.23 32.90
CA LYS A 298 25.71 3.34 34.36
C LYS A 298 26.38 2.16 35.10
N PRO A 299 27.21 2.41 36.12
CA PRO A 299 27.83 1.33 36.89
C PRO A 299 26.75 0.50 37.59
N ASN A 300 26.90 -0.84 37.55
CA ASN A 300 25.91 -1.85 37.99
C ASN A 300 24.62 -1.98 37.15
N SER A 301 24.58 -1.39 35.96
CA SER A 301 23.51 -1.62 34.99
C SER A 301 23.55 -3.06 34.45
N ARG A 302 22.46 -3.82 34.60
CA ARG A 302 22.22 -5.08 33.88
C ARG A 302 21.44 -4.85 32.57
N ALA A 303 21.41 -3.61 32.08
CA ALA A 303 20.61 -3.26 30.91
C ALA A 303 21.16 -3.94 29.65
N SER A 304 20.25 -4.55 28.89
CA SER A 304 20.54 -5.07 27.56
C SER A 304 20.34 -3.97 26.52
N PRO A 305 21.06 -3.99 25.39
CA PRO A 305 20.87 -3.01 24.32
C PRO A 305 19.46 -3.10 23.75
N LEU A 306 18.85 -1.95 23.44
CA LEU A 306 17.52 -1.91 22.85
C LEU A 306 17.52 -2.49 21.44
N ARG A 307 16.67 -3.49 21.19
CA ARG A 307 16.41 -4.01 19.84
C ARG A 307 15.39 -3.12 19.13
N ILE A 308 15.87 -2.20 18.29
CA ILE A 308 15.01 -1.27 17.55
C ILE A 308 14.70 -1.80 16.14
N VAL A 309 13.41 -1.86 15.79
CA VAL A 309 12.91 -2.24 14.47
C VAL A 309 11.98 -1.16 13.90
N TYR A 310 11.91 -1.07 12.57
CA TYR A 310 10.93 -0.21 11.90
C TYR A 310 9.67 -1.00 11.56
N GLY A 311 8.51 -0.40 11.80
CA GLY A 311 7.20 -0.96 11.50
C GLY A 311 6.42 -0.15 10.47
N ASP A 312 5.65 -0.85 9.64
CA ASP A 312 4.68 -0.23 8.73
C ASP A 312 3.49 0.31 9.54
N GLU A 313 3.26 1.63 9.50
CA GLU A 313 2.14 2.26 10.21
C GLU A 313 0.80 2.19 9.44
N SER A 314 0.76 1.64 8.23
CA SER A 314 -0.44 1.70 7.39
C SER A 314 -1.68 1.09 8.05
N LEU A 315 -1.56 -0.06 8.70
CA LEU A 315 -2.64 -0.68 9.47
C LEU A 315 -2.97 0.13 10.73
N ALA A 316 -1.94 0.58 11.44
CA ALA A 316 -2.09 1.31 12.70
C ALA A 316 -2.84 2.64 12.50
N ARG A 317 -2.68 3.28 11.34
CA ARG A 317 -3.43 4.49 10.95
C ARG A 317 -4.90 4.22 10.69
N LEU A 318 -5.25 3.05 10.17
CA LEU A 318 -6.66 2.65 10.03
C LEU A 318 -7.27 2.40 11.42
N TYR A 319 -6.51 1.72 12.29
CA TYR A 319 -6.96 1.49 13.66
C TYR A 319 -7.20 2.80 14.41
N GLU A 320 -6.29 3.78 14.34
CA GLU A 320 -6.46 5.09 15.01
C GLU A 320 -7.80 5.78 14.75
N ILE A 321 -8.33 5.67 13.53
CA ILE A 321 -9.59 6.32 13.12
C ILE A 321 -10.80 5.40 13.20
N SER A 322 -10.60 4.11 13.52
CA SER A 322 -11.67 3.12 13.61
C SER A 322 -12.53 3.31 14.86
N GLU A 323 -13.80 2.92 14.77
CA GLU A 323 -14.72 2.94 15.91
C GLU A 323 -14.25 1.97 17.00
N ILE A 324 -13.86 0.75 16.61
CA ILE A 324 -13.37 -0.29 17.53
C ILE A 324 -12.19 0.17 18.38
N SER A 325 -11.31 1.02 17.84
CA SER A 325 -10.19 1.55 18.63
C SER A 325 -10.63 2.51 19.74
N SER A 326 -11.75 3.22 19.54
CA SER A 326 -12.31 4.15 20.52
C SER A 326 -13.00 3.38 21.65
N GLU A 327 -13.61 2.24 21.30
CA GLU A 327 -14.25 1.32 22.24
C GLU A 327 -13.20 0.59 23.10
N GLN A 328 -12.16 0.03 22.47
CA GLN A 328 -11.10 -0.69 23.17
C GLN A 328 -10.20 0.22 24.02
N LEU A 329 -10.02 1.48 23.62
CA LEU A 329 -9.08 2.41 24.27
C LEU A 329 -9.74 3.77 24.57
N PRO A 330 -10.75 3.80 25.45
CA PRO A 330 -11.50 5.01 25.74
C PRO A 330 -10.60 6.09 26.37
N GLY A 331 -10.77 7.33 25.93
CA GLY A 331 -10.02 8.49 26.46
C GLY A 331 -8.55 8.58 26.00
N ARG A 332 -8.07 7.68 25.14
CA ARG A 332 -6.72 7.76 24.56
C ARG A 332 -6.68 8.62 23.31
N SER A 333 -5.60 9.37 23.13
CA SER A 333 -5.38 10.17 21.91
C SER A 333 -5.25 9.27 20.67
N GLY A 334 -5.56 9.81 19.48
CA GLY A 334 -5.43 9.07 18.22
C GLY A 334 -4.03 8.48 18.01
N ILE A 335 -2.99 9.27 18.26
CA ILE A 335 -1.60 8.81 18.14
C ILE A 335 -1.23 7.72 19.16
N ALA A 336 -1.78 7.76 20.37
CA ALA A 336 -1.59 6.68 21.34
C ALA A 336 -2.24 5.39 20.86
N ARG A 337 -3.48 5.46 20.32
CA ARG A 337 -4.15 4.30 19.71
C ARG A 337 -3.38 3.75 18.51
N ARG A 338 -2.79 4.62 17.68
CA ARG A 338 -1.89 4.23 16.60
C ARG A 338 -0.66 3.47 17.12
N ALA A 339 0.02 4.00 18.14
CA ALA A 339 1.19 3.36 18.72
C ALA A 339 0.85 2.00 19.35
N VAL A 340 -0.31 1.88 20.02
CA VAL A 340 -0.81 0.60 20.53
C VAL A 340 -1.00 -0.40 19.39
N ALA A 341 -1.68 0.00 18.32
CA ALA A 341 -1.89 -0.88 17.16
C ALA A 341 -0.58 -1.32 16.50
N LEU A 342 0.42 -0.42 16.42
CA LEU A 342 1.74 -0.74 15.90
C LEU A 342 2.44 -1.81 16.75
N GLY A 343 2.40 -1.67 18.07
CA GLY A 343 2.99 -2.64 19.00
C GLY A 343 2.25 -3.98 18.99
N ARG A 344 0.92 -3.97 19.07
CA ARG A 344 0.08 -5.17 18.99
C ARG A 344 0.24 -5.88 17.65
N TYR A 345 0.42 -5.15 16.55
CA TYR A 345 0.65 -5.76 15.24
C TYR A 345 1.99 -6.49 15.18
N LEU A 346 3.03 -5.98 15.85
CA LEU A 346 4.30 -6.70 15.98
C LEU A 346 4.15 -8.00 16.78
N GLN A 347 3.31 -7.99 17.83
CA GLN A 347 3.07 -9.14 18.71
C GLN A 347 2.15 -10.20 18.09
N ASN A 348 1.09 -9.77 17.40
CA ASN A 348 0.11 -10.65 16.77
C ASN A 348 -0.56 -9.95 15.57
N PRO A 349 0.04 -10.06 14.36
CA PRO A 349 -0.53 -9.49 13.15
C PRO A 349 -1.93 -9.99 12.84
N LEU A 350 -2.19 -11.30 13.10
CA LEU A 350 -3.48 -11.94 12.84
C LEU A 350 -4.61 -11.28 13.64
N ALA A 351 -4.45 -11.13 14.95
CA ALA A 351 -5.44 -10.50 15.81
C ALA A 351 -5.69 -9.03 15.45
N MET A 352 -4.62 -8.28 15.15
CA MET A 352 -4.76 -6.87 14.77
C MET A 352 -5.45 -6.67 13.43
N VAL A 353 -5.16 -7.51 12.44
CA VAL A 353 -5.85 -7.45 11.15
C VAL A 353 -7.30 -7.87 11.29
N ALA A 354 -7.58 -8.94 12.04
CA ALA A 354 -8.94 -9.40 12.32
C ALA A 354 -9.80 -8.33 13.02
N THR A 355 -9.20 -7.52 13.88
CA THR A 355 -9.89 -6.41 14.58
C THR A 355 -10.50 -5.41 13.60
N LEU A 356 -9.87 -5.18 12.44
CA LEU A 356 -10.39 -4.27 11.40
C LEU A 356 -11.31 -4.94 10.39
N CYS A 357 -11.56 -6.25 10.53
CA CYS A 357 -12.49 -7.00 9.69
C CYS A 357 -13.93 -6.98 10.23
N GLY A 358 -14.21 -6.21 11.28
CA GLY A 358 -15.52 -6.10 11.92
C GLY A 358 -16.62 -5.52 11.02
N ALA A 359 -17.73 -5.10 11.62
CA ALA A 359 -18.92 -4.66 10.88
C ALA A 359 -18.65 -3.50 9.91
N GLY A 360 -17.74 -2.58 10.26
CA GLY A 360 -17.34 -1.46 9.42
C GLY A 360 -16.44 -1.83 8.23
N ARG A 361 -15.88 -3.05 8.22
CA ARG A 361 -14.92 -3.54 7.21
C ARG A 361 -13.81 -2.54 6.91
N GLU A 362 -13.30 -1.85 7.92
CA GLU A 362 -12.27 -0.81 7.80
C GLU A 362 -11.00 -1.33 7.11
N ILE A 363 -10.75 -2.64 7.21
CA ILE A 363 -9.68 -3.35 6.51
C ILE A 363 -9.67 -3.10 5.00
N LEU A 364 -10.83 -2.83 4.37
CA LEU A 364 -10.92 -2.55 2.93
C LEU A 364 -10.24 -1.24 2.51
N SER A 365 -9.99 -0.35 3.47
CA SER A 365 -9.22 0.89 3.24
C SER A 365 -7.70 0.65 3.31
N TRP A 366 -7.27 -0.57 3.63
CA TRP A 366 -5.85 -0.92 3.67
C TRP A 366 -5.31 -1.14 2.27
N LYS A 367 -4.43 -0.23 1.85
CA LYS A 367 -3.72 -0.33 0.57
C LYS A 367 -2.67 -1.44 0.66
N LEU A 368 -3.01 -2.58 0.10
CA LEU A 368 -2.14 -3.77 0.10
C LEU A 368 -1.30 -3.85 -1.17
N LEU A 369 -1.84 -3.36 -2.29
CA LEU A 369 -1.12 -3.28 -3.55
C LEU A 369 -0.58 -1.86 -3.77
N ASN A 370 0.68 -1.78 -4.18
CA ASN A 370 1.34 -0.51 -4.54
C ASN A 370 1.01 -0.04 -5.97
N SER A 371 0.05 -0.70 -6.64
CA SER A 371 -0.38 -0.39 -8.00
C SER A 371 -1.71 0.35 -8.01
N PRO A 372 -1.97 1.23 -9.01
CA PRO A 372 -3.28 1.86 -9.19
C PRO A 372 -4.39 0.83 -9.51
N ASP A 373 -4.02 -0.42 -9.73
CA ASP A 373 -4.91 -1.48 -10.19
C ASP A 373 -5.84 -2.00 -9.09
N GLU A 374 -5.51 -1.77 -7.80
CA GLU A 374 -6.37 -2.16 -6.67
C GLU A 374 -7.77 -1.51 -6.75
N ASN A 375 -7.90 -0.38 -7.45
CA ASN A 375 -9.17 0.32 -7.65
C ASN A 375 -10.12 -0.40 -8.64
N TYR A 376 -9.63 -1.39 -9.39
CA TYR A 376 -10.48 -2.21 -10.29
C TYR A 376 -11.21 -3.34 -9.57
N LEU A 377 -10.81 -3.67 -8.35
CA LEU A 377 -11.49 -4.66 -7.52
C LEU A 377 -12.62 -3.99 -6.74
N ASN A 378 -13.81 -4.59 -6.76
CA ASN A 378 -14.90 -4.07 -5.95
C ASN A 378 -14.68 -4.44 -4.46
N PRO A 379 -15.30 -3.71 -3.52
CA PRO A 379 -15.13 -3.96 -2.08
C PRO A 379 -15.53 -5.39 -1.64
N ASP A 380 -16.55 -5.98 -2.25
CA ASP A 380 -17.04 -7.32 -1.90
C ASP A 380 -16.06 -8.43 -2.33
N GLU A 381 -15.47 -8.30 -3.52
CA GLU A 381 -14.43 -9.20 -4.02
C GLU A 381 -13.17 -9.11 -3.18
N LYS A 382 -12.76 -7.90 -2.80
CA LYS A 382 -11.66 -7.70 -1.85
C LYS A 382 -11.98 -8.40 -0.53
N TYR A 383 -13.16 -8.18 0.02
CA TYR A 383 -13.54 -8.77 1.30
C TYR A 383 -13.61 -10.30 1.24
N ALA A 384 -14.12 -10.88 0.15
CA ALA A 384 -14.15 -12.33 -0.04
C ALA A 384 -12.73 -12.93 0.00
N VAL A 385 -11.76 -12.27 -0.64
CA VAL A 385 -10.35 -12.69 -0.58
C VAL A 385 -9.77 -12.49 0.82
N ILE A 386 -10.08 -11.38 1.50
CA ILE A 386 -9.65 -11.13 2.88
C ILE A 386 -10.17 -12.22 3.80
N GLU A 387 -11.47 -12.50 3.77
CA GLU A 387 -12.14 -13.52 4.57
C GLU A 387 -11.50 -14.90 4.35
N GLN A 388 -11.26 -15.28 3.10
CA GLN A 388 -10.60 -16.56 2.78
C GLN A 388 -9.19 -16.63 3.37
N VAL A 389 -8.36 -15.60 3.18
CA VAL A 389 -7.00 -15.55 3.74
C VAL A 389 -7.04 -15.59 5.27
N MET A 390 -7.94 -14.85 5.90
CA MET A 390 -8.08 -14.82 7.35
C MET A 390 -8.53 -16.17 7.91
N ILE A 391 -9.45 -16.86 7.24
CA ILE A 391 -9.83 -18.25 7.57
C ILE A 391 -8.61 -19.16 7.47
N ASP A 392 -7.90 -19.14 6.35
CA ASP A 392 -6.75 -20.01 6.13
C ASP A 392 -5.66 -19.81 7.20
N VAL A 393 -5.30 -18.55 7.49
CA VAL A 393 -4.26 -18.24 8.48
C VAL A 393 -4.74 -18.55 9.91
N THR A 394 -5.99 -18.22 10.25
CA THR A 394 -6.53 -18.48 11.59
C THR A 394 -6.57 -19.97 11.91
N ASN A 395 -7.00 -20.81 10.95
CA ASN A 395 -7.04 -22.25 11.17
C ASN A 395 -5.64 -22.90 11.16
N GLN A 396 -4.64 -22.28 10.52
CA GLN A 396 -3.24 -22.73 10.58
C GLN A 396 -2.55 -22.37 11.90
N VAL A 397 -2.74 -21.14 12.39
CA VAL A 397 -2.10 -20.64 13.61
C VAL A 397 -2.82 -21.13 14.86
N GLY A 398 -4.15 -21.21 14.81
CA GLY A 398 -5.00 -21.46 15.97
C GLY A 398 -5.22 -20.21 16.83
N LEU A 399 -6.11 -20.34 17.80
CA LEU A 399 -6.45 -19.28 18.76
C LEU A 399 -6.39 -19.85 20.18
N ASP A 400 -5.65 -19.21 21.08
CA ASP A 400 -5.70 -19.52 22.51
C ASP A 400 -6.89 -18.79 23.14
N ILE A 401 -7.98 -19.55 23.34
CA ILE A 401 -9.23 -19.03 23.90
C ILE A 401 -9.02 -18.54 25.34
N ASN A 402 -8.18 -19.21 26.14
CA ASN A 402 -7.96 -18.83 27.54
C ASN A 402 -7.26 -17.47 27.65
N LEU A 403 -6.33 -17.20 26.72
CA LEU A 403 -5.70 -15.90 26.61
C LEU A 403 -6.70 -14.86 26.09
N ALA A 404 -7.47 -15.18 25.04
CA ALA A 404 -8.42 -14.25 24.43
C ALA A 404 -9.57 -13.84 25.37
N ILE A 405 -9.97 -14.68 26.32
CA ILE A 405 -11.00 -14.34 27.34
C ILE A 405 -10.60 -13.11 28.16
N ASN A 406 -9.31 -12.92 28.43
CA ASN A 406 -8.82 -11.83 29.27
C ASN A 406 -8.41 -10.58 28.46
N HIS A 407 -8.33 -10.69 27.13
CA HIS A 407 -7.80 -9.66 26.25
C HIS A 407 -8.67 -9.52 25.00
N GLU A 408 -9.57 -8.53 25.02
CA GLU A 408 -10.62 -8.33 24.01
C GLU A 408 -10.11 -8.35 22.57
N TRP A 409 -9.00 -7.67 22.29
CA TRP A 409 -8.44 -7.55 20.94
C TRP A 409 -7.90 -8.87 20.38
N LEU A 410 -7.56 -9.84 21.25
CA LEU A 410 -7.13 -11.18 20.85
C LEU A 410 -8.31 -12.06 20.43
N PHE A 411 -9.55 -11.67 20.74
CA PHE A 411 -10.74 -12.42 20.37
C PHE A 411 -11.13 -12.26 18.90
N ALA A 412 -10.69 -11.17 18.25
CA ALA A 412 -11.11 -10.82 16.90
C ALA A 412 -10.96 -11.92 15.83
N PRO A 413 -9.91 -12.79 15.84
CA PRO A 413 -9.79 -13.90 14.89
C PRO A 413 -10.86 -14.98 15.03
N LEU A 414 -11.63 -15.03 16.13
CA LEU A 414 -12.60 -16.09 16.38
C LEU A 414 -13.64 -16.22 15.26
N GLN A 415 -14.03 -15.10 14.63
CA GLN A 415 -14.94 -15.09 13.47
C GLN A 415 -14.44 -15.89 12.25
N PHE A 416 -13.14 -16.19 12.18
CA PHE A 416 -12.50 -16.88 11.05
C PHE A 416 -12.15 -18.35 11.34
N ILE A 417 -12.50 -18.88 12.52
CA ILE A 417 -12.37 -20.32 12.78
C ILE A 417 -13.38 -21.07 11.93
N SER A 418 -12.95 -22.19 11.34
CA SER A 418 -13.81 -23.04 10.51
C SER A 418 -15.08 -23.45 11.26
N GLY A 419 -16.25 -23.14 10.69
CA GLY A 419 -17.56 -23.44 11.28
C GLY A 419 -18.13 -22.34 12.19
N LEU A 420 -17.31 -21.35 12.56
CA LEU A 420 -17.74 -20.09 13.15
C LEU A 420 -17.88 -19.00 12.08
N GLY A 421 -18.55 -17.92 12.44
CA GLY A 421 -18.73 -16.76 11.58
C GLY A 421 -19.09 -15.54 12.44
N PRO A 422 -19.24 -14.35 11.85
CA PRO A 422 -19.39 -13.09 12.59
C PRO A 422 -20.59 -13.06 13.55
N GLN A 423 -21.64 -13.84 13.28
CA GLN A 423 -22.82 -13.95 14.15
C GLN A 423 -22.66 -14.98 15.27
N LYS A 424 -21.81 -15.99 15.09
CA LYS A 424 -21.63 -17.09 16.05
C LYS A 424 -20.52 -16.84 17.06
N GLN A 425 -19.66 -15.84 16.84
CA GLN A 425 -18.58 -15.50 17.78
C GLN A 425 -19.10 -14.85 19.08
N HIS A 426 -20.30 -14.28 19.07
CA HIS A 426 -20.93 -13.65 20.24
C HIS A 426 -21.84 -14.61 21.04
N LEU A 427 -22.03 -15.83 20.54
CA LEU A 427 -22.75 -16.93 21.22
C LEU A 427 -21.76 -17.73 22.06
#